data_AF-A0A7W2IM46-F1
#
_entry.id   AF-A0A7W2IM46-F1
#
_cell.length_a   1.000
_cell.length_b   1.000
_cell.length_c   1.000
_cell.angle_alpha   90.00
_cell.angle_beta   90.00
_cell.angle_gamma   90.00
#
_symmetry.space_group_name_H-M   'P 1'
#
loop_
_entity.id
_entity.type
_entity.pdbx_description
1 polymer ?
#
loop_
_entity_poly.entity_id
_entity_poly.type
_entity_poly.pdbx_seq_one_letter_code
_entity_poly.pdbx_strand_id
1 'polypeptide(L)'
;MSTPRYHPAATVALDVGVGLRAPHYRQFLEQRPAVGWLEVHTENYLDQAGWDWHVLTQLRRDYPLSLHGVGLGLGSARGFSTDHLERVASLVRRTEPALVSEHLCWGAVADRQLNDLLPVTLDQAALDLLCQRVQRVQDKLQRQILLENVSTYVRFQADAMSEMEFLAALAARTGCGLLLDINNLYVNQCNHGEDALQAMAAIAPGTVGEIHLAGHLVTPLAVIDHHGDTVAEPVWQLYEAALRRFGRVATLIEWDTDLPALEVLLGEADKARALADRLAPDAPASSAAFAPPARPTVAATAAAGPEGDAMSTAASVSTLIQGEFAAALFDPAQEATVQARFRAGQDGRRFGLYRGNLTATWDKTLANAYPVIRMLVGEEFFGGLSRAYGLAEPSGSADLNRFGARFATFLAGFPHAAQLPYLPDLARLEWAMHRAHYAPAAEAVTAAQLAALSPERLETSTMTLHPACSLHASPWAVVPLWLAHQPGAGQDFPDEMEQASYGIVLRPQWQTRLLPLSPAAHAALAQLAAGATFGAALDAAFGLDEAFDIGGQLGLWLEQHVIVDTGG
;
A
#
# COMPACT_ATOMS: atom_id res chain seq x y z
N MET A 1 -2.05 4.84 35.72
CA MET A 1 -2.50 6.18 35.29
C MET A 1 -3.03 6.00 33.88
N SER A 2 -4.33 6.21 33.64
CA SER A 2 -4.89 6.10 32.27
C SER A 2 -4.29 7.21 31.42
N THR A 3 -3.60 6.83 30.35
CA THR A 3 -3.26 7.72 29.25
C THR A 3 -4.55 8.37 28.73
N PRO A 4 -4.59 9.71 28.54
CA PRO A 4 -5.76 10.36 27.99
C PRO A 4 -6.03 9.84 26.58
N ARG A 5 -7.28 9.51 26.29
CA ARG A 5 -7.72 9.10 24.94
C ARG A 5 -7.52 10.26 23.97
N TYR A 6 -6.97 9.98 22.79
CA TYR A 6 -6.84 10.95 21.71
C TYR A 6 -8.22 11.39 21.23
N HIS A 7 -8.42 12.70 21.15
CA HIS A 7 -9.62 13.32 20.57
C HIS A 7 -9.22 14.04 19.27
N PRO A 8 -9.72 13.59 18.09
CA PRO A 8 -9.35 14.13 16.78
C PRO A 8 -9.59 15.63 16.58
N ALA A 9 -10.47 16.23 17.40
CA ALA A 9 -10.82 17.65 17.35
C ALA A 9 -9.89 18.55 18.17
N ALA A 10 -8.97 17.99 18.97
CA ALA A 10 -7.98 18.78 19.70
C ALA A 10 -6.75 19.01 18.82
N THR A 11 -6.29 20.25 18.72
CA THR A 11 -5.04 20.60 18.06
C THR A 11 -3.87 19.99 18.83
N VAL A 12 -3.45 18.78 18.45
CA VAL A 12 -2.29 18.12 19.07
C VAL A 12 -1.03 18.60 18.35
N ALA A 13 -0.10 19.18 19.11
CA ALA A 13 1.24 19.45 18.63
C ALA A 13 1.92 18.11 18.35
N LEU A 14 2.21 17.82 17.08
CA LEU A 14 2.94 16.61 16.72
C LEU A 14 4.43 16.82 16.99
N ASP A 15 5.00 15.95 17.82
CA ASP A 15 6.43 15.92 18.15
C ASP A 15 7.15 14.90 17.26
N VAL A 16 7.97 14.01 17.83
CA VAL A 16 8.63 12.93 17.11
C VAL A 16 7.74 11.67 17.11
N GLY A 17 7.50 11.13 15.92
CA GLY A 17 6.76 9.90 15.67
C GLY A 17 7.64 8.81 15.05
N VAL A 18 7.02 7.65 14.80
CA VAL A 18 7.66 6.53 14.09
C VAL A 18 6.71 5.89 13.09
N GLY A 19 7.27 5.32 12.03
CA GLY A 19 6.50 4.49 11.09
C GLY A 19 5.99 3.22 11.77
N LEU A 20 4.69 2.95 11.67
CA LEU A 20 4.09 1.70 12.15
C LEU A 20 4.05 0.69 10.99
N ARG A 21 4.77 -0.43 11.16
CA ARG A 21 4.80 -1.55 10.21
C ARG A 21 4.37 -2.85 10.89
N ALA A 22 3.88 -3.82 10.11
CA ALA A 22 3.26 -5.05 10.60
C ALA A 22 4.08 -5.83 11.67
N PRO A 23 5.42 -5.97 11.55
CA PRO A 23 6.23 -6.64 12.57
C PRO A 23 6.12 -6.03 13.97
N HIS A 24 5.85 -4.72 14.09
CA HIS A 24 5.75 -4.03 15.39
C HIS A 24 4.32 -3.96 15.95
N TYR A 25 3.29 -4.37 15.19
CA TYR A 25 1.88 -4.24 15.59
C TYR A 25 1.60 -4.79 16.98
N ARG A 26 2.09 -6.01 17.27
CA ARG A 26 1.85 -6.67 18.55
C ARG A 26 2.45 -5.89 19.72
N GLN A 27 3.69 -5.42 19.57
CA GLN A 27 4.37 -4.64 20.62
C GLN A 27 3.66 -3.30 20.87
N PHE A 28 3.21 -2.60 19.83
CA PHE A 28 2.38 -1.39 20.01
C PHE A 28 1.04 -1.69 20.68
N LEU A 29 0.39 -2.80 20.32
CA LEU A 29 -0.88 -3.24 20.91
C LEU A 29 -0.75 -3.68 22.38
N GLU A 30 0.40 -4.18 22.81
CA GLU A 30 0.62 -4.64 24.18
C GLU A 30 1.25 -3.57 25.08
N GLN A 31 2.25 -2.84 24.56
CA GLN A 31 3.15 -2.02 25.38
C GLN A 31 2.82 -0.53 25.34
N ARG A 32 2.15 -0.03 24.28
CA ARG A 32 1.86 1.40 24.07
C ARG A 32 3.10 2.30 24.32
N PRO A 33 4.19 2.14 23.54
CA PRO A 33 5.39 2.96 23.72
C PRO A 33 5.09 4.46 23.57
N ALA A 34 5.85 5.30 24.28
CA ALA A 34 5.64 6.74 24.36
C ALA A 34 6.22 7.48 23.14
N VAL A 35 5.51 7.40 22.01
CA VAL A 35 5.79 8.16 20.78
C VAL A 35 4.73 9.23 20.55
N GLY A 36 5.11 10.31 19.85
CA GLY A 36 4.21 11.45 19.62
C GLY A 36 3.05 11.14 18.68
N TRP A 37 3.27 10.29 17.69
CA TRP A 37 2.30 9.90 16.65
C TRP A 37 2.83 8.72 15.83
N LEU A 38 1.95 8.15 15.00
CA LEU A 38 2.26 7.01 14.13
C LEU A 38 1.98 7.35 12.68
N GLU A 39 2.92 7.05 11.79
CA GLU A 39 2.67 7.06 10.36
C GLU A 39 2.35 5.65 9.84
N VAL A 40 1.42 5.57 8.90
CA VAL A 40 1.16 4.35 8.14
C VAL A 40 1.06 4.63 6.64
N HIS A 41 1.45 3.65 5.82
CA HIS A 41 1.21 3.70 4.38
C HIS A 41 -0.27 3.52 4.07
N THR A 42 -0.84 4.50 3.37
CA THR A 42 -2.25 4.61 3.04
C THR A 42 -2.78 3.35 2.34
N GLU A 43 -2.00 2.82 1.40
CA GLU A 43 -2.35 1.71 0.52
C GLU A 43 -2.63 0.41 1.28
N ASN A 44 -2.01 0.22 2.44
CA ASN A 44 -2.19 -0.98 3.27
C ASN A 44 -3.58 -1.03 3.95
N TYR A 45 -4.31 0.09 4.00
CA TYR A 45 -5.56 0.20 4.75
C TYR A 45 -6.77 0.53 3.88
N LEU A 46 -6.64 0.59 2.56
CA LEU A 46 -7.72 1.03 1.66
C LEU A 46 -8.96 0.13 1.67
N ASP A 47 -8.80 -1.17 1.93
CA ASP A 47 -9.92 -2.12 2.06
C ASP A 47 -10.58 -2.07 3.45
N GLN A 48 -9.93 -1.43 4.44
CA GLN A 48 -10.46 -1.11 5.77
C GLN A 48 -11.13 -2.27 6.51
N ALA A 49 -10.51 -3.44 6.39
CA ALA A 49 -10.88 -4.69 7.00
C ALA A 49 -9.62 -5.46 7.40
N GLY A 50 -9.78 -6.66 7.96
CA GLY A 50 -8.63 -7.48 8.35
C GLY A 50 -8.01 -7.08 9.68
N TRP A 51 -6.90 -7.76 9.98
CA TRP A 51 -6.10 -7.53 11.18
C TRP A 51 -5.49 -6.12 11.22
N ASP A 52 -4.97 -5.66 10.09
CA ASP A 52 -4.30 -4.36 9.97
C ASP A 52 -5.28 -3.23 10.32
N TRP A 53 -6.50 -3.28 9.79
CA TRP A 53 -7.56 -2.35 10.17
C TRP A 53 -7.91 -2.41 11.66
N HIS A 54 -7.96 -3.61 12.25
CA HIS A 54 -8.15 -3.76 13.69
C HIS A 54 -7.04 -3.04 14.49
N VAL A 55 -5.77 -3.28 14.13
CA VAL A 55 -4.62 -2.64 14.76
C VAL A 55 -4.72 -1.11 14.67
N LEU A 56 -4.94 -0.58 13.46
CA LEU A 56 -5.04 0.87 13.24
C LEU A 56 -6.18 1.48 14.05
N THR A 57 -7.36 0.84 14.08
CA THR A 57 -8.52 1.34 14.83
C THR A 57 -8.36 1.26 16.35
N GLN A 58 -7.55 0.33 16.86
CA GLN A 58 -7.18 0.33 18.28
C GLN A 58 -6.18 1.45 18.58
N LEU A 59 -5.09 1.54 17.81
CA LEU A 59 -3.99 2.47 18.09
C LEU A 59 -4.37 3.94 17.85
N ARG A 60 -5.26 4.24 16.90
CA ARG A 60 -5.73 5.63 16.66
C ARG A 60 -6.42 6.26 17.86
N ARG A 61 -6.85 5.46 18.85
CA ARG A 61 -7.48 5.94 20.08
C ARG A 61 -6.46 6.55 21.04
N ASP A 62 -5.19 6.20 20.87
CA ASP A 62 -4.09 6.55 21.76
C ASP A 62 -3.04 7.42 21.03
N TYR A 63 -2.91 7.28 19.71
CA TYR A 63 -1.94 8.01 18.89
C TYR A 63 -2.62 8.81 17.77
N PRO A 64 -2.20 10.07 17.54
CA PRO A 64 -2.44 10.74 16.27
C PRO A 64 -1.86 9.91 15.11
N LEU A 65 -2.51 9.96 13.95
CA LEU A 65 -2.07 9.24 12.76
C LEU A 65 -1.61 10.20 11.66
N SER A 66 -0.56 9.84 10.94
CA SER A 66 -0.27 10.34 9.58
C SER A 66 -0.60 9.24 8.57
N LEU A 67 -1.30 9.61 7.50
CA LEU A 67 -1.49 8.73 6.34
C LEU A 67 -0.56 9.19 5.23
N HIS A 68 0.43 8.37 4.92
CA HIS A 68 1.41 8.65 3.88
C HIS A 68 1.12 7.80 2.65
N GLY A 69 0.83 8.44 1.51
CA GLY A 69 0.39 7.76 0.29
C GLY A 69 1.52 7.49 -0.69
N VAL A 70 1.51 6.30 -1.30
CA VAL A 70 2.44 5.90 -2.37
C VAL A 70 1.72 5.62 -3.70
N GLY A 71 0.42 5.88 -3.77
CA GLY A 71 -0.46 5.37 -4.83
C GLY A 71 -1.07 6.41 -5.77
N LEU A 72 -1.10 7.69 -5.41
CA LEU A 72 -1.80 8.71 -6.21
C LEU A 72 -1.03 9.08 -7.49
N GLY A 73 0.30 9.14 -7.44
CA GLY A 73 1.16 9.47 -8.59
C GLY A 73 0.75 10.77 -9.28
N LEU A 74 0.64 11.86 -8.51
CA LEU A 74 0.03 13.13 -8.95
C LEU A 74 0.69 13.75 -10.18
N GLY A 75 1.94 13.41 -10.50
CA GLY A 75 2.65 13.83 -11.71
C GLY A 75 2.32 13.05 -13.00
N SER A 76 1.49 11.99 -12.95
CA SER A 76 1.23 11.12 -14.12
C SER A 76 0.48 11.84 -15.25
N ALA A 77 1.12 12.10 -16.40
CA ALA A 77 0.60 13.02 -17.42
C ALA A 77 -0.76 12.58 -18.03
N ARG A 78 -1.03 11.28 -18.13
CA ARG A 78 -2.22 10.72 -18.79
C ARG A 78 -3.49 10.68 -17.93
N GLY A 79 -3.39 10.95 -16.63
CA GLY A 79 -4.55 10.98 -15.74
C GLY A 79 -4.21 10.60 -14.31
N PHE A 80 -5.24 10.58 -13.47
CA PHE A 80 -5.17 10.26 -12.04
C PHE A 80 -6.45 9.49 -11.66
N SER A 81 -6.33 8.41 -10.89
CA SER A 81 -7.45 7.51 -10.60
C SER A 81 -8.43 8.11 -9.58
N THR A 82 -9.65 8.41 -10.03
CA THR A 82 -10.72 8.92 -9.15
C THR A 82 -11.20 7.88 -8.16
N ASP A 83 -11.23 6.61 -8.55
CA ASP A 83 -11.68 5.52 -7.69
C ASP A 83 -10.68 5.29 -6.56
N HIS A 84 -9.39 5.37 -6.86
CA HIS A 84 -8.34 5.29 -5.84
C HIS A 84 -8.43 6.48 -4.89
N LEU A 85 -8.61 7.71 -5.39
CA LEU A 85 -8.83 8.88 -4.53
C LEU A 85 -10.08 8.75 -3.65
N GLU A 86 -11.18 8.16 -4.14
CA GLU A 86 -12.35 7.92 -3.29
C GLU A 86 -12.04 6.94 -2.16
N ARG A 87 -11.26 5.88 -2.42
CA ARG A 87 -10.81 4.95 -1.37
C ARG A 87 -9.95 5.65 -0.32
N VAL A 88 -9.01 6.50 -0.74
CA VAL A 88 -8.20 7.34 0.17
C VAL A 88 -9.11 8.29 0.97
N ALA A 89 -10.05 8.97 0.31
CA ALA A 89 -10.99 9.87 0.98
C ALA A 89 -11.88 9.15 2.00
N SER A 90 -12.31 7.92 1.68
CA SER A 90 -13.05 7.05 2.59
C SER A 90 -12.22 6.69 3.82
N LEU A 91 -10.96 6.32 3.62
CA LEU A 91 -10.03 6.04 4.72
C LEU A 91 -9.80 7.27 5.60
N VAL A 92 -9.49 8.43 5.01
CA VAL A 92 -9.30 9.71 5.73
C VAL A 92 -10.52 10.06 6.57
N ARG A 93 -11.74 9.90 6.04
CA ARG A 93 -12.99 10.15 6.79
C ARG A 93 -13.15 9.19 7.97
N ARG A 94 -12.70 7.94 7.86
CA ARG A 94 -12.86 6.93 8.91
C ARG A 94 -11.76 6.96 9.97
N THR A 95 -10.54 7.38 9.61
CA THR A 95 -9.40 7.43 10.53
C THR A 95 -9.21 8.79 11.18
N GLU A 96 -9.68 9.87 10.55
CA GLU A 96 -9.49 11.26 10.98
C GLU A 96 -8.02 11.57 11.32
N PRO A 97 -7.08 11.36 10.36
CA PRO A 97 -5.65 11.44 10.66
C PRO A 97 -5.22 12.89 10.86
N ALA A 98 -4.18 13.12 11.65
CA ALA A 98 -3.60 14.44 11.86
C ALA A 98 -2.95 14.98 10.58
N LEU A 99 -2.23 14.13 9.83
CA LEU A 99 -1.56 14.50 8.57
C LEU A 99 -1.97 13.56 7.44
N VAL A 100 -1.94 14.07 6.20
CA VAL A 100 -2.03 13.30 4.96
C VAL A 100 -0.95 13.81 4.03
N SER A 101 -0.07 12.93 3.58
CA SER A 101 1.05 13.25 2.69
C SER A 101 1.05 12.36 1.46
N GLU A 102 1.68 12.84 0.39
CA GLU A 102 1.88 12.15 -0.89
C GLU A 102 3.15 12.68 -1.57
N HIS A 103 3.57 12.05 -2.67
CA HIS A 103 4.88 12.30 -3.27
C HIS A 103 4.86 13.20 -4.50
N LEU A 104 5.96 13.92 -4.72
CA LEU A 104 6.29 14.55 -6.00
C LEU A 104 6.75 13.49 -7.02
N CYS A 105 5.85 12.62 -7.42
CA CYS A 105 6.14 11.54 -8.36
C CYS A 105 5.05 11.36 -9.41
N TRP A 106 5.37 10.59 -10.44
CA TRP A 106 4.38 9.92 -11.26
C TRP A 106 4.53 8.40 -11.10
N GLY A 107 3.49 7.65 -11.46
CA GLY A 107 3.49 6.19 -11.27
C GLY A 107 2.61 5.45 -12.27
N ALA A 108 2.04 6.14 -13.26
CA ALA A 108 1.12 5.55 -14.22
C ALA A 108 1.31 6.09 -15.64
N VAL A 109 1.06 5.23 -16.61
CA VAL A 109 0.84 5.60 -18.02
C VAL A 109 -0.53 5.08 -18.46
N ALA A 110 -0.91 5.35 -19.72
CA ALA A 110 -2.28 5.14 -20.20
C ALA A 110 -2.81 3.71 -20.03
N ASP A 111 -1.94 2.70 -20.05
CA ASP A 111 -2.33 1.28 -20.06
C ASP A 111 -1.91 0.51 -18.80
N ARG A 112 -1.19 1.12 -17.86
CA ARG A 112 -0.68 0.44 -16.65
C ARG A 112 -0.30 1.37 -15.51
N GLN A 113 -0.30 0.79 -14.31
CA GLN A 113 0.31 1.31 -13.09
C GLN A 113 1.70 0.67 -12.93
N LEU A 114 2.68 1.50 -12.58
CA LEU A 114 4.07 1.10 -12.39
C LEU A 114 4.38 0.84 -10.91
N ASN A 115 3.57 1.38 -9.99
CA ASN A 115 3.70 1.18 -8.54
C ASN A 115 5.11 1.53 -8.02
N ASP A 116 5.68 2.64 -8.53
CA ASP A 116 6.97 3.19 -8.14
C ASP A 116 6.89 4.73 -8.11
N LEU A 117 7.82 5.37 -7.41
CA LEU A 117 7.90 6.82 -7.26
C LEU A 117 8.82 7.40 -8.35
N LEU A 118 8.28 7.60 -9.55
CA LEU A 118 9.09 7.96 -10.72
C LEU A 118 9.31 9.47 -10.83
N PRO A 119 10.49 9.90 -11.35
CA PRO A 119 10.91 11.30 -11.35
C PRO A 119 10.06 12.14 -12.31
N VAL A 120 9.50 13.23 -11.81
CA VAL A 120 8.78 14.21 -12.60
C VAL A 120 9.79 15.13 -13.32
N THR A 121 9.48 15.53 -14.56
CA THR A 121 10.22 16.61 -15.24
C THR A 121 9.88 17.94 -14.57
N LEU A 122 10.89 18.66 -14.08
CA LEU A 122 10.72 19.86 -13.25
C LEU A 122 10.54 21.11 -14.12
N ASP A 123 9.46 21.15 -14.89
CA ASP A 123 9.10 22.26 -15.77
C ASP A 123 7.76 22.93 -15.39
N GLN A 124 7.43 24.03 -16.05
CA GLN A 124 6.21 24.79 -15.77
C GLN A 124 4.93 23.99 -16.04
N ALA A 125 4.93 23.08 -17.02
CA ALA A 125 3.75 22.32 -17.40
C ALA A 125 3.45 21.21 -16.40
N ALA A 126 4.49 20.53 -15.91
CA ALA A 126 4.37 19.61 -14.79
C ALA A 126 3.90 20.34 -13.53
N LEU A 127 4.42 21.54 -13.26
CA LEU A 127 3.98 22.36 -12.12
C LEU A 127 2.49 22.72 -12.21
N ASP A 128 2.02 23.15 -13.38
CA ASP A 128 0.61 23.46 -13.61
C ASP A 128 -0.29 22.23 -13.41
N LEU A 129 0.14 21.06 -13.91
CA LEU A 129 -0.58 19.80 -13.75
C LEU A 129 -0.69 19.38 -12.28
N LEU A 130 0.44 19.40 -11.55
CA LEU A 130 0.48 19.08 -10.13
C LEU A 130 -0.34 20.08 -9.31
N CYS A 131 -0.31 21.38 -9.62
CA CYS A 131 -1.15 22.37 -8.96
C CYS A 131 -2.64 22.02 -9.03
N GLN A 132 -3.13 21.69 -10.23
CA GLN A 132 -4.53 21.31 -10.43
C GLN A 132 -4.91 20.06 -9.64
N ARG A 133 -4.01 19.07 -9.57
CA ARG A 133 -4.27 17.78 -8.91
C ARG A 133 -4.18 17.87 -7.41
N VAL A 134 -3.19 18.58 -6.88
CA VAL A 134 -3.10 18.89 -5.45
C VAL A 134 -4.37 19.59 -5.00
N GLN A 135 -4.84 20.61 -5.74
CA GLN A 135 -6.11 21.27 -5.39
C GLN A 135 -7.29 20.29 -5.40
N ARG A 136 -7.39 19.43 -6.41
CA ARG A 136 -8.46 18.42 -6.50
C ARG A 136 -8.42 17.43 -5.33
N VAL A 137 -7.24 17.00 -4.91
CA VAL A 137 -7.07 16.11 -3.75
C VAL A 137 -7.46 16.84 -2.47
N GLN A 138 -6.95 18.06 -2.23
CA GLN A 138 -7.33 18.86 -1.06
C GLN A 138 -8.84 19.11 -1.01
N ASP A 139 -9.47 19.44 -2.14
CA ASP A 139 -10.93 19.60 -2.24
C ASP A 139 -11.66 18.29 -1.96
N LYS A 140 -11.14 17.14 -2.39
CA LYS A 140 -11.80 15.85 -2.14
C LYS A 140 -11.66 15.41 -0.68
N LEU A 141 -10.49 15.64 -0.09
CA LEU A 141 -10.19 15.27 1.29
C LEU A 141 -10.67 16.33 2.30
N GLN A 142 -11.06 17.52 1.82
CA GLN A 142 -11.45 18.69 2.62
C GLN A 142 -10.38 19.09 3.64
N ARG A 143 -9.11 19.00 3.24
CA ARG A 143 -7.97 19.33 4.08
C ARG A 143 -6.72 19.66 3.27
N GLN A 144 -5.78 20.36 3.89
CA GLN A 144 -4.44 20.52 3.35
C GLN A 144 -3.72 19.17 3.34
N ILE A 145 -3.01 18.87 2.26
CA ILE A 145 -2.08 17.73 2.18
C ILE A 145 -0.64 18.22 2.20
N LEU A 146 0.29 17.33 2.51
CA LEU A 146 1.72 17.56 2.38
C LEU A 146 2.25 16.88 1.12
N LEU A 147 3.14 17.57 0.39
CA LEU A 147 3.85 16.99 -0.75
C LEU A 147 5.31 16.75 -0.38
N GLU A 148 5.79 15.54 -0.68
CA GLU A 148 7.12 15.07 -0.36
C GLU A 148 8.10 15.17 -1.53
N ASN A 149 9.35 15.53 -1.23
CA ASN A 149 10.48 15.41 -2.15
C ASN A 149 10.97 13.97 -2.26
N VAL A 150 11.34 13.53 -3.47
CA VAL A 150 11.71 12.14 -3.73
C VAL A 150 13.19 12.02 -4.05
N SER A 151 13.79 10.88 -3.72
CA SER A 151 15.07 10.50 -4.30
C SER A 151 14.92 10.14 -5.78
N THR A 152 15.86 10.58 -6.62
CA THR A 152 15.87 10.19 -8.04
C THR A 152 17.25 9.74 -8.49
N TYR A 153 17.27 8.91 -9.53
CA TYR A 153 18.50 8.39 -10.14
C TYR A 153 18.86 9.10 -11.45
N VAL A 154 17.93 9.88 -12.00
CA VAL A 154 18.11 10.68 -13.22
C VAL A 154 17.50 12.09 -13.05
N ARG A 155 17.98 13.04 -13.85
CA ARG A 155 17.38 14.37 -14.05
C ARG A 155 17.20 14.59 -15.55
N PHE A 156 16.25 15.43 -15.95
CA PHE A 156 15.92 15.63 -17.36
C PHE A 156 16.57 16.90 -17.91
N GLN A 157 16.83 16.94 -19.22
CA GLN A 157 17.26 18.16 -19.91
C GLN A 157 16.18 19.24 -19.91
N ALA A 158 14.92 18.81 -19.80
CA ALA A 158 13.76 19.69 -19.79
C ALA A 158 13.51 20.33 -18.41
N ASP A 159 14.24 19.93 -17.36
CA ASP A 159 14.12 20.56 -16.03
C ASP A 159 14.47 22.06 -16.14
N ALA A 160 13.53 22.91 -15.74
CA ALA A 160 13.65 24.37 -15.78
C ALA A 160 13.89 24.99 -14.39
N MET A 161 13.74 24.20 -13.32
CA MET A 161 13.96 24.61 -11.94
C MET A 161 14.47 23.41 -11.12
N SER A 162 15.03 23.68 -9.93
CA SER A 162 15.36 22.64 -8.96
C SER A 162 14.10 22.05 -8.31
N GLU A 163 14.23 20.88 -7.68
CA GLU A 163 13.12 20.21 -7.00
C GLU A 163 12.52 21.07 -5.88
N MET A 164 13.34 21.72 -5.08
CA MET A 164 12.86 22.59 -3.99
C MET A 164 12.24 23.88 -4.51
N GLU A 165 12.72 24.45 -5.61
CA GLU A 165 12.05 25.58 -6.26
C GLU A 165 10.67 25.16 -6.79
N PHE A 166 10.57 23.95 -7.37
CA PHE A 166 9.32 23.38 -7.83
C PHE A 166 8.32 23.20 -6.68
N LEU A 167 8.75 22.57 -5.58
CA LEU A 167 7.92 22.36 -4.38
C LEU A 167 7.51 23.67 -3.71
N ALA A 168 8.42 24.65 -3.61
CA ALA A 168 8.10 25.98 -3.10
C ALA A 168 7.03 26.67 -3.95
N ALA A 169 7.16 26.62 -5.28
CA ALA A 169 6.19 27.19 -6.19
C ALA A 169 4.83 26.46 -6.13
N LEU A 170 4.84 25.14 -6.00
CA LEU A 170 3.64 24.32 -5.84
C LEU A 170 2.89 24.67 -4.55
N ALA A 171 3.60 24.72 -3.42
CA ALA A 171 3.05 25.10 -2.12
C ALA A 171 2.48 26.52 -2.16
N ALA A 172 3.21 27.48 -2.74
CA ALA A 172 2.74 28.86 -2.87
C ALA A 172 1.46 29.00 -3.70
N ARG A 173 1.27 28.17 -4.73
CA ARG A 173 0.10 28.23 -5.63
C ARG A 173 -1.12 27.48 -5.13
N THR A 174 -0.91 26.39 -4.41
CA THR A 174 -1.99 25.47 -3.99
C THR A 174 -2.33 25.58 -2.51
N GLY A 175 -1.44 26.21 -1.74
CA GLY A 175 -1.50 26.22 -0.30
C GLY A 175 -1.28 24.84 0.32
N CYS A 176 -0.72 23.85 -0.37
CA CYS A 176 -0.29 22.61 0.28
C CYS A 176 0.90 22.85 1.21
N GLY A 177 1.09 21.98 2.20
CA GLY A 177 2.33 21.95 2.97
C GLY A 177 3.37 21.06 2.29
N LEU A 178 4.56 20.99 2.87
CA LEU A 178 5.63 20.09 2.43
C LEU A 178 5.96 19.08 3.53
N LEU A 179 6.17 17.85 3.11
CA LEU A 179 6.89 16.84 3.89
C LEU A 179 8.32 16.87 3.36
N LEU A 180 9.27 17.21 4.22
CA LEU A 180 10.66 17.33 3.83
C LEU A 180 11.43 16.10 4.30
N ASP A 181 11.67 15.15 3.40
CA ASP A 181 12.56 14.04 3.71
C ASP A 181 14.03 14.48 3.52
N ILE A 182 14.73 14.50 4.65
CA ILE A 182 16.14 14.88 4.72
C ILE A 182 17.04 13.79 4.15
N ASN A 183 16.62 12.51 4.23
CA ASN A 183 17.35 11.42 3.61
C ASN A 183 17.30 11.55 2.08
N ASN A 184 16.12 11.77 1.49
CA ASN A 184 15.98 12.03 0.06
C ASN A 184 16.81 13.24 -0.43
N LEU A 185 16.87 14.32 0.35
CA LEU A 185 17.76 15.46 0.04
C LEU A 185 19.24 15.05 0.00
N TYR A 186 19.69 14.27 0.98
CA TYR A 186 21.08 13.78 1.03
C TYR A 186 21.38 12.82 -0.12
N VAL A 187 20.46 11.89 -0.43
CA VAL A 187 20.58 10.97 -1.55
C VAL A 187 20.70 11.73 -2.87
N ASN A 188 19.86 12.74 -3.09
CA ASN A 188 19.92 13.60 -4.27
C ASN A 188 21.21 14.44 -4.32
N GLN A 189 21.72 14.91 -3.18
CA GLN A 189 23.03 15.56 -3.10
C GLN A 189 24.16 14.62 -3.56
N CYS A 190 24.17 13.37 -3.09
CA CYS A 190 25.17 12.39 -3.51
C CYS A 190 25.05 11.99 -4.99
N ASN A 191 23.82 11.82 -5.48
CA ASN A 191 23.57 11.33 -6.82
C ASN A 191 23.73 12.43 -7.88
N HIS A 192 23.26 13.65 -7.62
CA HIS A 192 23.19 14.74 -8.61
C HIS A 192 24.15 15.88 -8.33
N GLY A 193 24.83 15.90 -7.18
CA GLY A 193 25.71 17.00 -6.78
C GLY A 193 24.96 18.27 -6.34
N GLU A 194 23.68 18.12 -5.98
CA GLU A 194 22.83 19.20 -5.46
C GLU A 194 23.25 19.55 -4.02
N ASP A 195 23.21 20.84 -3.62
CA ASP A 195 23.51 21.23 -2.24
C ASP A 195 22.23 21.18 -1.39
N ALA A 196 22.14 20.25 -0.44
CA ALA A 196 20.96 20.07 0.40
C ALA A 196 20.66 21.27 1.30
N LEU A 197 21.68 22.01 1.76
CA LEU A 197 21.48 23.24 2.56
C LEU A 197 20.91 24.35 1.68
N GLN A 198 21.41 24.50 0.45
CA GLN A 198 20.86 25.45 -0.52
C GLN A 198 19.43 25.07 -0.92
N ALA A 199 19.16 23.78 -1.10
CA ALA A 199 17.84 23.26 -1.41
C ALA A 199 16.83 23.63 -0.29
N MET A 200 17.17 23.37 0.98
CA MET A 200 16.35 23.82 2.11
C MET A 200 16.18 25.34 2.16
N ALA A 201 17.19 26.11 1.75
CA ALA A 201 17.13 27.56 1.73
C ALA A 201 16.07 28.13 0.77
N ALA A 202 15.63 27.36 -0.22
CA ALA A 202 14.56 27.74 -1.15
C ALA A 202 13.15 27.66 -0.53
N ILE A 203 12.97 26.88 0.55
CA ILE A 203 11.67 26.69 1.20
C ILE A 203 11.47 27.73 2.31
N ALA A 204 10.33 28.43 2.32
CA ALA A 204 10.02 29.41 3.35
C ALA A 204 9.69 28.74 4.71
N PRO A 205 10.10 29.33 5.85
CA PRO A 205 9.63 28.89 7.17
C PRO A 205 8.10 28.90 7.25
N GLY A 206 7.52 27.87 7.90
CA GLY A 206 6.08 27.67 8.00
C GLY A 206 5.45 26.88 6.84
N THR A 207 6.20 26.55 5.78
CA THR A 207 5.72 25.69 4.68
C THR A 207 5.88 24.20 4.98
N VAL A 208 6.92 23.82 5.73
CA VAL A 208 7.21 22.42 6.09
C VAL A 208 6.29 22.01 7.24
N GLY A 209 5.44 21.01 7.00
CA GLY A 209 4.50 20.46 7.99
C GLY A 209 5.02 19.20 8.68
N GLU A 210 5.93 18.48 8.01
CA GLU A 210 6.47 17.19 8.43
C GLU A 210 7.91 17.04 7.92
N ILE A 211 8.75 16.33 8.68
CA ILE A 211 10.13 15.97 8.33
C ILE A 211 10.28 14.46 8.47
N HIS A 212 10.86 13.81 7.46
CA HIS A 212 11.26 12.41 7.54
C HIS A 212 12.77 12.28 7.70
N LEU A 213 13.16 11.25 8.47
CA LEU A 213 14.53 10.84 8.70
C LEU A 213 14.64 9.34 8.53
N ALA A 214 15.57 8.90 7.70
CA ALA A 214 15.80 7.50 7.41
C ALA A 214 17.29 7.21 7.08
N GLY A 215 17.62 5.93 6.98
CA GLY A 215 18.89 5.45 6.46
C GLY A 215 18.82 5.06 4.97
N HIS A 216 19.98 5.00 4.32
CA HIS A 216 20.13 4.71 2.89
C HIS A 216 21.23 3.68 2.63
N LEU A 217 21.24 3.12 1.42
CA LEU A 217 22.24 2.16 0.98
C LEU A 217 23.24 2.80 0.01
N VAL A 218 24.53 2.77 0.34
CA VAL A 218 25.58 3.25 -0.57
C VAL A 218 26.03 2.11 -1.49
N THR A 219 25.94 2.33 -2.81
CA THR A 219 26.43 1.39 -3.82
C THR A 219 27.49 2.03 -4.72
N PRO A 220 28.25 1.24 -5.51
CA PRO A 220 29.18 1.80 -6.49
C PRO A 220 28.52 2.65 -7.59
N LEU A 221 27.22 2.49 -7.82
CA LEU A 221 26.49 3.17 -8.90
C LEU A 221 25.77 4.45 -8.43
N ALA A 222 25.17 4.39 -7.24
CA ALA A 222 24.38 5.46 -6.64
C ALA A 222 24.22 5.23 -5.13
N VAL A 223 23.84 6.29 -4.42
CA VAL A 223 23.18 6.12 -3.12
C VAL A 223 21.72 5.78 -3.39
N ILE A 224 21.26 4.67 -2.83
CA ILE A 224 19.92 4.14 -3.00
C ILE A 224 19.13 4.46 -1.75
N ASP A 225 17.97 5.05 -1.98
CA ASP A 225 17.01 5.23 -0.93
C ASP A 225 16.20 3.93 -0.73
N HIS A 226 16.39 3.28 0.42
CA HIS A 226 15.73 2.02 0.75
C HIS A 226 15.11 2.00 2.15
N HIS A 227 15.31 3.07 2.94
CA HIS A 227 14.83 3.19 4.31
C HIS A 227 15.03 1.91 5.16
N GLY A 228 16.22 1.32 5.05
CA GLY A 228 16.55 0.00 5.61
C GLY A 228 17.60 -0.01 6.72
N ASP A 229 18.09 1.17 7.11
CA ASP A 229 19.18 1.32 8.08
C ASP A 229 18.91 2.48 9.03
N THR A 230 19.70 2.56 10.10
CA THR A 230 19.79 3.71 11.00
C THR A 230 20.07 5.01 10.25
N VAL A 231 19.61 6.13 10.82
CA VAL A 231 19.79 7.44 10.20
C VAL A 231 21.28 7.78 10.18
N ALA A 232 21.81 8.06 9.00
CA ALA A 232 23.22 8.33 8.81
C ALA A 232 23.64 9.69 9.38
N GLU A 233 24.88 9.80 9.85
CA GLU A 233 25.42 11.04 10.45
C GLU A 233 25.27 12.29 9.56
N PRO A 234 25.52 12.25 8.23
CA PRO A 234 25.26 13.40 7.36
C PRO A 234 23.77 13.82 7.32
N VAL A 235 22.85 12.88 7.47
CA VAL A 235 21.41 13.14 7.52
C VAL A 235 21.05 13.82 8.84
N TRP A 236 21.63 13.37 9.97
CA TRP A 236 21.49 14.07 11.25
C TRP A 236 21.99 15.52 11.20
N GLN A 237 23.10 15.79 10.53
CA GLN A 237 23.63 17.15 10.35
C GLN A 237 22.69 18.04 9.54
N LEU A 238 22.10 17.49 8.48
CA LEU A 238 21.08 18.20 7.70
C LEU A 238 19.80 18.42 8.50
N TYR A 239 19.40 17.46 9.34
CA TYR A 239 18.26 17.62 10.25
C TYR A 239 18.51 18.75 11.27
N GLU A 240 19.70 18.87 11.84
CA GLU A 240 20.02 20.02 12.69
C GLU A 240 19.90 21.35 11.94
N ALA A 241 20.30 21.39 10.67
CA ALA A 241 20.14 22.59 9.83
C ALA A 241 18.66 22.88 9.53
N ALA A 242 17.85 21.84 9.28
CA ALA A 242 16.41 21.94 9.12
C ALA A 242 15.74 22.51 10.38
N LEU A 243 16.08 21.99 11.56
CA LEU A 243 15.57 22.51 12.85
C LEU A 243 15.92 23.98 13.07
N ARG A 244 17.15 24.40 12.76
CA ARG A 244 17.56 25.81 12.89
C ARG A 244 16.79 26.73 11.93
N ARG A 245 16.37 26.21 10.77
CA ARG A 245 15.68 26.99 9.73
C ARG A 245 14.17 27.04 9.95
N PHE A 246 13.56 25.89 10.21
CA PHE A 246 12.11 25.72 10.23
C PHE A 246 11.53 25.68 11.64
N GLY A 247 12.38 25.58 12.67
CA GLY A 247 11.96 25.37 14.05
C GLY A 247 11.56 23.93 14.30
N ARG A 248 10.76 23.70 15.35
CA ARG A 248 10.24 22.37 15.69
C ARG A 248 9.09 22.02 14.74
N VAL A 249 9.31 20.99 13.93
CA VAL A 249 8.35 20.42 12.98
C VAL A 249 8.10 18.96 13.36
N ALA A 250 6.90 18.44 13.07
CA ALA A 250 6.59 17.02 13.26
C ALA A 250 7.65 16.18 12.53
N THR A 251 8.35 15.30 13.25
CA THR A 251 9.47 14.54 12.69
C THR A 251 9.21 13.05 12.83
N LEU A 252 9.42 12.30 11.75
CA LEU A 252 9.25 10.85 11.71
C LEU A 252 10.61 10.18 11.56
N ILE A 253 10.82 9.10 12.30
CA ILE A 253 11.80 8.08 11.88
C ILE A 253 11.09 7.08 10.97
N GLU A 254 11.49 7.07 9.70
CA GLU A 254 10.96 6.19 8.68
C GLU A 254 11.86 4.96 8.49
N TRP A 255 11.22 3.79 8.35
CA TRP A 255 11.90 2.51 8.17
C TRP A 255 10.99 1.50 7.46
N ASP A 256 11.37 1.06 6.26
CA ASP A 256 10.51 0.27 5.35
C ASP A 256 11.06 -1.08 4.95
N THR A 257 12.39 -1.20 4.88
CA THR A 257 13.06 -2.45 4.57
C THR A 257 13.88 -2.89 5.77
N ASP A 258 14.18 -4.19 5.89
CA ASP A 258 15.02 -4.74 6.97
C ASP A 258 14.67 -4.22 8.37
N LEU A 259 13.36 -4.18 8.67
CA LEU A 259 12.79 -3.60 9.88
C LEU A 259 13.52 -4.08 11.15
N PRO A 260 14.01 -3.16 12.00
CA PRO A 260 14.81 -3.51 13.15
C PRO A 260 13.90 -3.92 14.32
N ALA A 261 14.52 -4.36 15.41
CA ALA A 261 13.82 -4.46 16.68
C ALA A 261 13.22 -3.09 17.09
N LEU A 262 12.05 -3.10 17.72
CA LEU A 262 11.32 -1.88 18.08
C LEU A 262 12.17 -0.92 18.92
N GLU A 263 13.02 -1.45 19.81
CA GLU A 263 13.87 -0.65 20.68
C GLU A 263 14.90 0.18 19.91
N VAL A 264 15.36 -0.31 18.74
CA VAL A 264 16.28 0.43 17.86
C VAL A 264 15.54 1.59 17.20
N LEU A 265 14.34 1.33 16.66
CA LEU A 265 13.48 2.35 16.05
C LEU A 265 13.14 3.46 17.05
N LEU A 266 12.74 3.10 18.27
CA LEU A 266 12.47 4.06 19.33
C LEU A 266 13.73 4.84 19.76
N GLY A 267 14.90 4.19 19.75
CA GLY A 267 16.17 4.86 20.03
C GLY A 267 16.53 5.95 19.04
N GLU A 268 16.28 5.76 17.74
CA GLU A 268 16.44 6.82 16.73
C GLU A 268 15.45 7.98 16.95
N ALA A 269 14.20 7.67 17.33
CA ALA A 269 13.21 8.68 17.64
C ALA A 269 13.59 9.51 18.88
N ASP A 270 14.19 8.89 19.89
CA ASP A 270 14.71 9.58 21.08
C ASP A 270 15.87 10.53 20.72
N LYS A 271 16.75 10.14 19.78
CA LYS A 271 17.81 11.03 19.27
C LYS A 271 17.22 12.24 18.55
N ALA A 272 16.26 12.04 17.65
CA ALA A 272 15.60 13.14 16.94
C ALA A 272 14.93 14.13 17.92
N ARG A 273 14.32 13.61 18.99
CA ARG A 273 13.69 14.42 20.04
C ARG A 273 14.69 15.22 20.84
N ALA A 274 15.80 14.59 21.25
CA ALA A 274 16.88 15.28 21.97
C ALA A 274 17.50 16.42 21.13
N LEU A 275 17.62 16.24 19.81
CA LEU A 275 18.06 17.29 18.89
C LEU A 275 17.06 18.43 18.79
N ALA A 276 15.77 18.11 18.62
CA ALA A 276 14.70 19.10 18.57
C ALA A 276 14.62 19.93 19.87
N ASP A 277 14.64 19.28 21.04
CA ASP A 277 14.60 19.95 22.34
C ASP A 277 15.82 20.86 22.56
N ARG A 278 16.99 20.48 22.02
CA ARG A 278 18.23 21.27 22.13
C ARG A 278 18.26 22.48 21.19
N LEU A 279 17.79 22.33 19.95
CA LEU A 279 17.99 23.31 18.88
C LEU A 279 16.74 24.17 18.58
N ALA A 280 15.56 23.69 18.95
CA ALA A 280 14.29 24.39 18.78
C ALA A 280 13.40 24.27 20.06
N PRO A 281 13.87 24.79 21.23
CA PRO A 281 13.19 24.64 22.51
C PRO A 281 11.88 25.45 22.62
N ASP A 282 11.80 26.58 21.91
CA ASP A 282 10.61 27.43 21.87
C ASP A 282 9.68 26.99 20.73
N ALA A 283 8.49 26.51 21.08
CA ALA A 283 7.51 26.06 20.12
C ALA A 283 6.89 27.26 19.36
N PRO A 284 6.56 27.06 18.08
CA PRO A 284 5.16 26.95 17.77
C PRO A 284 4.88 25.46 17.70
N ALA A 285 3.95 24.99 18.52
CA ALA A 285 3.27 23.75 18.21
C ALA A 285 2.80 23.89 16.77
N SER A 286 3.34 23.08 15.84
CA SER A 286 2.67 22.86 14.57
C SER A 286 1.27 22.44 14.95
N SER A 287 0.34 23.39 14.87
CA SER A 287 -1.03 23.17 15.25
C SER A 287 -1.52 22.25 14.14
N ALA A 288 -1.81 20.99 14.47
CA ALA A 288 -2.47 20.05 13.55
C ALA A 288 -3.81 20.57 12.99
N ALA A 289 -4.25 21.78 13.36
CA ALA A 289 -5.15 22.60 12.56
C ALA A 289 -4.34 23.47 11.59
N PHE A 290 -3.77 22.85 10.55
CA PHE A 290 -3.60 23.59 9.31
C PHE A 290 -5.01 23.89 8.81
N ALA A 291 -5.40 25.16 8.88
CA ALA A 291 -6.73 25.62 8.49
C ALA A 291 -7.08 25.09 7.09
N PRO A 292 -8.37 24.83 6.80
CA PRO A 292 -8.80 24.53 5.43
C PRO A 292 -8.20 25.57 4.49
N PRO A 293 -7.72 25.18 3.29
CA PRO A 293 -6.99 26.08 2.42
C PRO A 293 -7.75 27.39 2.27
N ALA A 294 -7.11 28.52 2.63
CA ALA A 294 -7.62 29.81 2.22
C ALA A 294 -7.66 29.77 0.70
N ARG A 295 -8.86 29.76 0.10
CA ARG A 295 -9.02 29.74 -1.36
C ARG A 295 -8.08 30.80 -1.92
N PRO A 296 -7.06 30.44 -2.71
CA PRO A 296 -6.46 31.43 -3.58
C PRO A 296 -7.61 31.94 -4.44
N THR A 297 -7.84 33.25 -4.47
CA THR A 297 -8.64 33.86 -5.52
C THR A 297 -7.88 33.67 -6.83
N VAL A 298 -7.93 32.47 -7.39
CA VAL A 298 -7.77 32.29 -8.82
C VAL A 298 -8.99 33.00 -9.38
N ALA A 299 -8.77 34.15 -10.03
CA ALA A 299 -9.81 34.81 -10.77
C ALA A 299 -10.46 33.75 -11.66
N ALA A 300 -11.75 33.50 -11.45
CA ALA A 300 -12.52 32.59 -12.27
C ALA A 300 -12.57 33.18 -13.68
N THR A 301 -11.60 32.84 -14.52
CA THR A 301 -11.78 32.91 -15.97
C THR A 301 -12.65 31.72 -16.36
N ALA A 302 -13.93 31.83 -16.04
CA ALA A 302 -14.97 31.08 -16.71
C ALA A 302 -15.07 31.63 -18.13
N ALA A 303 -14.34 31.01 -19.05
CA ALA A 303 -14.63 31.08 -20.47
C ALA A 303 -14.36 29.68 -21.05
N ALA A 304 -15.43 28.92 -21.26
CA ALA A 304 -15.42 27.83 -22.22
C ALA A 304 -15.16 28.44 -23.60
N GLY A 305 -13.93 28.32 -24.07
CA GLY A 305 -13.39 28.78 -25.36
C GLY A 305 -12.12 27.97 -25.66
N PRO A 306 -11.73 27.79 -26.93
CA PRO A 306 -11.08 26.56 -27.39
C PRO A 306 -9.74 26.32 -26.67
N GLU A 307 -9.68 25.22 -25.94
CA GLU A 307 -8.45 24.59 -25.46
C GLU A 307 -7.64 24.11 -26.67
N GLY A 308 -6.67 24.89 -27.12
CA GLY A 308 -5.90 24.53 -28.31
C GLY A 308 -4.60 25.32 -28.41
N ASP A 309 -3.50 24.72 -27.93
CA ASP A 309 -2.21 24.61 -28.63
C ASP A 309 -0.99 24.63 -27.69
N ALA A 310 -0.93 25.50 -26.66
CA ALA A 310 0.23 25.55 -25.75
C ALA A 310 0.16 24.56 -24.57
N MET A 311 -1.00 24.46 -23.90
CA MET A 311 -1.23 23.46 -22.84
C MET A 311 -1.33 22.04 -23.43
N SER A 312 -1.76 21.94 -24.70
CA SER A 312 -1.76 20.72 -25.52
C SER A 312 -0.33 20.22 -25.82
N THR A 313 0.61 21.11 -26.16
CA THR A 313 1.98 20.73 -26.52
C THR A 313 2.86 20.39 -25.31
N ALA A 314 2.75 21.08 -24.18
CA ALA A 314 3.56 20.77 -23.00
C ALA A 314 3.06 19.53 -22.23
N ALA A 315 1.74 19.34 -22.13
CA ALA A 315 1.15 18.06 -21.70
C ALA A 315 1.58 16.93 -22.64
N SER A 316 1.84 17.22 -23.93
CA SER A 316 2.39 16.24 -24.88
C SER A 316 3.85 15.89 -24.62
N VAL A 317 4.71 16.81 -24.14
CA VAL A 317 6.12 16.51 -23.83
C VAL A 317 6.26 15.66 -22.56
N SER A 318 5.60 16.03 -21.46
CA SER A 318 5.59 15.19 -20.24
C SER A 318 5.01 13.81 -20.52
N THR A 319 3.92 13.73 -21.30
CA THR A 319 3.35 12.46 -21.75
C THR A 319 4.34 11.64 -22.57
N LEU A 320 5.11 12.27 -23.45
CA LEU A 320 6.11 11.60 -24.28
C LEU A 320 7.26 11.05 -23.42
N ILE A 321 7.84 11.87 -22.53
CA ILE A 321 8.93 11.46 -21.65
C ILE A 321 8.49 10.30 -20.75
N GLN A 322 7.32 10.40 -20.10
CA GLN A 322 6.80 9.33 -19.25
C GLN A 322 6.50 8.05 -20.05
N GLY A 323 6.01 8.17 -21.29
CA GLY A 323 5.80 7.04 -22.19
C GLY A 323 7.10 6.35 -22.60
N GLU A 324 8.12 7.11 -22.99
CA GLU A 324 9.46 6.61 -23.33
C GLU A 324 10.12 5.95 -22.11
N PHE A 325 9.99 6.57 -20.93
CA PHE A 325 10.49 6.04 -19.66
C PHE A 325 9.83 4.71 -19.30
N ALA A 326 8.48 4.66 -19.31
CA ALA A 326 7.73 3.45 -19.03
C ALA A 326 8.05 2.33 -20.03
N ALA A 327 8.17 2.64 -21.32
CA ALA A 327 8.56 1.66 -22.33
C ALA A 327 9.95 1.07 -22.04
N ALA A 328 10.92 1.91 -21.67
CA ALA A 328 12.28 1.47 -21.34
C ALA A 328 12.39 0.64 -20.05
N LEU A 329 11.43 0.75 -19.11
CA LEU A 329 11.36 -0.14 -17.95
C LEU A 329 11.04 -1.59 -18.36
N PHE A 330 10.17 -1.77 -19.36
CA PHE A 330 9.74 -3.10 -19.82
C PHE A 330 10.59 -3.65 -20.96
N ASP A 331 11.18 -2.77 -21.78
CA ASP A 331 12.02 -3.14 -22.92
C ASP A 331 13.37 -2.38 -22.87
N PRO A 332 14.47 -3.05 -22.47
CA PRO A 332 15.80 -2.46 -22.48
C PRO A 332 16.24 -1.91 -23.84
N ALA A 333 15.67 -2.36 -24.96
CA ALA A 333 15.98 -1.81 -26.28
C ALA A 333 15.53 -0.36 -26.45
N GLN A 334 14.57 0.12 -25.64
CA GLN A 334 14.09 1.51 -25.65
C GLN A 334 14.93 2.44 -24.75
N GLU A 335 15.91 1.91 -24.03
CA GLU A 335 16.65 2.67 -23.02
C GLU A 335 17.42 3.85 -23.63
N ALA A 336 17.99 3.69 -24.83
CA ALA A 336 18.69 4.77 -25.52
C ALA A 336 17.77 5.97 -25.85
N THR A 337 16.49 5.70 -26.12
CA THR A 337 15.49 6.73 -26.44
C THR A 337 15.23 7.62 -25.22
N VAL A 338 14.97 7.03 -24.05
CA VAL A 338 14.74 7.81 -22.83
C VAL A 338 16.04 8.44 -22.32
N GLN A 339 17.19 7.79 -22.46
CA GLN A 339 18.48 8.35 -22.07
C GLN A 339 18.80 9.66 -22.81
N ALA A 340 18.35 9.82 -24.05
CA ALA A 340 18.48 11.07 -24.79
C ALA A 340 17.74 12.25 -24.14
N ARG A 341 16.81 12.00 -23.19
CA ARG A 341 16.10 13.01 -22.41
C ARG A 341 16.82 13.41 -21.12
N PHE A 342 17.80 12.62 -20.67
CA PHE A 342 18.49 12.86 -19.40
C PHE A 342 19.52 13.98 -19.53
N ARG A 343 19.73 14.70 -18.42
CA ARG A 343 20.73 15.77 -18.34
C ARG A 343 22.11 15.23 -18.73
N ALA A 344 22.87 16.01 -19.49
CA ALA A 344 24.19 15.61 -19.95
C ALA A 344 25.14 15.29 -18.77
N GLY A 345 25.99 14.28 -18.95
CA GLY A 345 26.98 13.86 -17.94
C GLY A 345 26.44 12.89 -16.87
N GLN A 346 25.16 12.51 -16.92
CA GLN A 346 24.61 11.48 -16.05
C GLN A 346 25.03 10.07 -16.48
N ASP A 347 25.23 9.20 -15.49
CA ASP A 347 25.49 7.78 -15.73
C ASP A 347 24.18 7.08 -16.11
N GLY A 348 24.00 6.80 -17.41
CA GLY A 348 22.80 6.14 -17.94
C GLY A 348 22.47 4.79 -17.29
N ARG A 349 23.47 4.11 -16.69
CA ARG A 349 23.25 2.83 -15.96
C ARG A 349 22.32 2.99 -14.76
N ARG A 350 22.23 4.20 -14.19
CA ARG A 350 21.34 4.51 -13.06
C ARG A 350 19.87 4.33 -13.40
N PHE A 351 19.48 4.44 -14.67
CA PHE A 351 18.12 4.11 -15.10
C PHE A 351 17.74 2.65 -14.79
N GLY A 352 18.72 1.73 -14.85
CA GLY A 352 18.52 0.33 -14.50
C GLY A 352 18.05 0.10 -13.06
N LEU A 353 18.27 1.06 -12.15
CA LEU A 353 17.78 0.97 -10.76
C LEU A 353 16.25 1.00 -10.71
N TYR A 354 15.57 1.82 -11.52
CA TYR A 354 14.11 1.83 -11.61
C TYR A 354 13.55 0.49 -12.12
N ARG A 355 14.22 -0.12 -13.10
CA ARG A 355 13.86 -1.47 -13.59
C ARG A 355 14.06 -2.54 -12.50
N GLY A 356 15.11 -2.38 -11.70
CA GLY A 356 15.38 -3.19 -10.52
C GLY A 356 14.28 -3.08 -9.46
N ASN A 357 13.91 -1.84 -9.09
CA ASN A 357 12.84 -1.54 -8.13
C ASN A 357 11.51 -2.16 -8.54
N LEU A 358 11.15 -2.02 -9.81
CA LEU A 358 9.93 -2.61 -10.37
C LEU A 358 9.93 -4.14 -10.22
N THR A 359 11.04 -4.79 -10.56
CA THR A 359 11.18 -6.25 -10.44
C THR A 359 11.13 -6.71 -8.97
N ALA A 360 11.82 -6.01 -8.08
CA ALA A 360 11.80 -6.30 -6.64
C ALA A 360 10.40 -6.11 -6.04
N THR A 361 9.66 -5.10 -6.49
CA THR A 361 8.28 -4.84 -6.05
C THR A 361 7.35 -5.96 -6.47
N TRP A 362 7.46 -6.44 -7.72
CA TRP A 362 6.66 -7.58 -8.19
C TRP A 362 6.96 -8.84 -7.39
N ASP A 363 8.25 -9.15 -7.20
CA ASP A 363 8.67 -10.32 -6.46
C ASP A 363 8.16 -10.29 -5.01
N LYS A 364 8.39 -9.20 -4.29
CA LYS A 364 7.89 -9.00 -2.92
C LYS A 364 6.37 -9.14 -2.83
N THR A 365 5.64 -8.51 -3.77
CA THR A 365 4.18 -8.52 -3.77
C THR A 365 3.63 -9.92 -4.03
N LEU A 366 4.16 -10.61 -5.04
CA LEU A 366 3.71 -11.96 -5.38
C LEU A 366 4.15 -12.97 -4.32
N ALA A 367 5.34 -12.83 -3.72
CA ALA A 367 5.79 -13.71 -2.66
C ALA A 367 4.89 -13.64 -1.42
N ASN A 368 4.34 -12.46 -1.11
CA ASN A 368 3.36 -12.30 -0.04
C ASN A 368 2.01 -12.95 -0.38
N ALA A 369 1.58 -12.89 -1.64
CA ALA A 369 0.31 -13.47 -2.08
C ALA A 369 0.37 -14.98 -2.38
N TYR A 370 1.54 -15.51 -2.72
CA TYR A 370 1.78 -16.89 -3.16
C TYR A 370 2.95 -17.58 -2.41
N PRO A 371 2.96 -17.59 -1.07
CA PRO A 371 4.09 -18.09 -0.29
C PRO A 371 4.37 -19.58 -0.50
N VAL A 372 3.35 -20.44 -0.64
CA VAL A 372 3.54 -21.88 -0.84
C VAL A 372 4.06 -22.16 -2.25
N ILE A 373 3.58 -21.45 -3.27
CA ILE A 373 4.16 -21.57 -4.62
C ILE A 373 5.64 -21.20 -4.60
N ARG A 374 6.02 -20.10 -3.92
CA ARG A 374 7.43 -19.72 -3.75
C ARG A 374 8.25 -20.83 -3.08
N MET A 375 7.73 -21.45 -2.02
CA MET A 375 8.40 -22.58 -1.35
C MET A 375 8.56 -23.79 -2.29
N LEU A 376 7.55 -24.09 -3.11
CA LEU A 376 7.55 -25.25 -4.01
C LEU A 376 8.54 -25.10 -5.17
N VAL A 377 8.57 -23.93 -5.81
CA VAL A 377 9.40 -23.70 -7.00
C VAL A 377 10.80 -23.20 -6.65
N GLY A 378 10.98 -22.70 -5.42
CA GLY A 378 12.23 -22.11 -4.94
C GLY A 378 12.40 -20.64 -5.34
N GLU A 379 13.24 -19.94 -4.58
CA GLU A 379 13.47 -18.49 -4.68
C GLU A 379 13.88 -18.03 -6.09
N GLU A 380 14.85 -18.70 -6.70
CA GLU A 380 15.39 -18.29 -8.00
C GLU A 380 14.34 -18.42 -9.11
N PHE A 381 13.62 -19.54 -9.16
CA PHE A 381 12.57 -19.74 -10.14
C PHE A 381 11.40 -18.77 -9.88
N PHE A 382 11.02 -18.57 -8.62
CA PHE A 382 9.96 -17.65 -8.26
C PHE A 382 10.30 -16.22 -8.68
N GLY A 383 11.53 -15.74 -8.47
CA GLY A 383 11.96 -14.42 -8.93
C GLY A 383 11.88 -14.26 -10.46
N GLY A 384 12.32 -15.28 -11.20
CA GLY A 384 12.17 -15.31 -12.67
C GLY A 384 10.71 -15.32 -13.12
N LEU A 385 9.87 -16.08 -12.43
CA LEU A 385 8.43 -16.20 -12.66
C LEU A 385 7.70 -14.87 -12.36
N SER A 386 8.00 -14.22 -11.23
CA SER A 386 7.49 -12.92 -10.83
C SER A 386 7.79 -11.86 -11.88
N ARG A 387 9.03 -11.83 -12.39
CA ARG A 387 9.44 -10.94 -13.47
C ARG A 387 8.68 -11.22 -14.76
N ALA A 388 8.55 -12.49 -15.15
CA ALA A 388 7.81 -12.86 -16.36
C ALA A 388 6.32 -12.47 -16.26
N TYR A 389 5.70 -12.69 -15.11
CA TYR A 389 4.34 -12.27 -14.83
C TYR A 389 4.18 -10.75 -14.89
N GLY A 390 5.05 -9.98 -14.21
CA GLY A 390 4.94 -8.51 -14.19
C GLY A 390 5.07 -7.87 -15.57
N LEU A 391 5.87 -8.46 -16.46
CA LEU A 391 5.98 -8.03 -17.87
C LEU A 391 4.73 -8.36 -18.68
N ALA A 392 4.15 -9.56 -18.49
CA ALA A 392 2.99 -10.04 -19.24
C ALA A 392 1.66 -9.45 -18.75
N GLU A 393 1.55 -9.21 -17.43
CA GLU A 393 0.33 -8.84 -16.72
C GLU A 393 0.56 -7.61 -15.83
N PRO A 394 0.88 -6.45 -16.44
CA PRO A 394 1.16 -5.22 -15.69
C PRO A 394 -0.04 -4.81 -14.83
N SER A 395 0.26 -4.14 -13.72
CA SER A 395 -0.78 -3.72 -12.77
C SER A 395 -1.73 -2.70 -13.41
N GLY A 396 -3.02 -2.86 -13.13
CA GLY A 396 -4.05 -1.85 -13.44
C GLY A 396 -4.43 -0.99 -12.23
N SER A 397 -3.78 -1.18 -11.07
CA SER A 397 -4.15 -0.54 -9.81
C SER A 397 -2.93 -0.02 -9.05
N ALA A 398 -3.09 1.14 -8.42
CA ALA A 398 -2.12 1.67 -7.46
C ALA A 398 -2.03 0.80 -6.19
N ASP A 399 -3.05 -0.02 -5.92
CA ASP A 399 -3.13 -0.92 -4.78
C ASP A 399 -2.50 -2.29 -5.13
N LEU A 400 -1.27 -2.50 -4.66
CA LEU A 400 -0.52 -3.75 -4.87
C LEU A 400 -1.19 -4.98 -4.26
N ASN A 401 -2.13 -4.84 -3.33
CA ASN A 401 -2.92 -5.97 -2.82
C ASN A 401 -3.87 -6.56 -3.89
N ARG A 402 -3.93 -5.94 -5.07
CA ARG A 402 -4.67 -6.42 -6.25
C ARG A 402 -3.74 -6.96 -7.34
N PHE A 403 -2.43 -6.83 -7.19
CA PHE A 403 -1.44 -7.36 -8.12
C PHE A 403 -1.20 -8.86 -7.86
N GLY A 404 -1.48 -9.68 -8.87
CA GLY A 404 -1.44 -11.15 -8.76
C GLY A 404 -2.74 -11.82 -9.17
N ALA A 405 -3.86 -11.09 -9.29
CA ALA A 405 -5.17 -11.68 -9.58
C ALA A 405 -5.24 -12.62 -10.82
N ARG A 406 -4.35 -12.43 -11.81
CA ARG A 406 -4.27 -13.25 -13.03
C ARG A 406 -3.15 -14.31 -12.99
N PHE A 407 -2.43 -14.45 -11.89
CA PHE A 407 -1.27 -15.34 -11.75
C PHE A 407 -1.61 -16.81 -12.00
N ALA A 408 -2.77 -17.29 -11.53
CA ALA A 408 -3.24 -18.64 -11.81
C ALA A 408 -3.46 -18.88 -13.32
N THR A 409 -4.07 -17.92 -14.03
CA THR A 409 -4.28 -18.01 -15.48
C THR A 409 -2.95 -17.95 -16.23
N PHE A 410 -2.04 -17.09 -15.80
CA PHE A 410 -0.69 -16.99 -16.34
C PHE A 410 0.06 -18.33 -16.19
N LEU A 411 0.04 -18.93 -15.00
CA LEU A 411 0.69 -20.22 -14.72
C LEU A 411 0.14 -21.35 -15.60
N ALA A 412 -1.16 -21.37 -15.87
CA ALA A 412 -1.77 -22.37 -16.74
C ALA A 412 -1.23 -22.33 -18.18
N GLY A 413 -0.77 -21.15 -18.63
CA GLY A 413 -0.14 -20.97 -19.94
C GLY A 413 1.39 -20.93 -19.93
N PHE A 414 2.04 -21.04 -18.76
CA PHE A 414 3.48 -20.83 -18.62
C PHE A 414 4.27 -22.14 -18.85
N PRO A 415 5.02 -22.29 -19.97
CA PRO A 415 5.61 -23.58 -20.34
C PRO A 415 6.60 -24.13 -19.31
N HIS A 416 7.30 -23.25 -18.59
CA HIS A 416 8.28 -23.65 -17.58
C HIS A 416 7.64 -24.20 -16.29
N ALA A 417 6.33 -24.02 -16.09
CA ALA A 417 5.58 -24.58 -14.97
C ALA A 417 4.77 -25.85 -15.35
N ALA A 418 4.83 -26.30 -16.62
CA ALA A 418 3.97 -27.37 -17.14
C ALA A 418 4.15 -28.73 -16.44
N GLN A 419 5.30 -28.97 -15.79
CA GLN A 419 5.57 -30.19 -15.02
C GLN A 419 4.83 -30.24 -13.67
N LEU A 420 4.25 -29.11 -13.23
CA LEU A 420 3.50 -28.99 -11.99
C LEU A 420 2.06 -28.54 -12.33
N PRO A 421 1.24 -29.42 -12.94
CA PRO A 421 -0.07 -29.06 -13.48
C PRO A 421 -1.08 -28.57 -12.43
N TYR A 422 -0.80 -28.79 -11.15
CA TYR A 422 -1.61 -28.33 -10.01
C TYR A 422 -1.28 -26.90 -9.55
N LEU A 423 -0.18 -26.27 -10.02
CA LEU A 423 0.18 -24.91 -9.60
C LEU A 423 -0.90 -23.85 -9.88
N PRO A 424 -1.62 -23.86 -11.02
CA PRO A 424 -2.73 -22.92 -11.23
C PRO A 424 -3.81 -23.05 -10.17
N ASP A 425 -4.15 -24.26 -9.73
CA ASP A 425 -5.17 -24.52 -8.72
C ASP A 425 -4.70 -24.06 -7.33
N LEU A 426 -3.44 -24.34 -6.99
CA LEU A 426 -2.80 -23.81 -5.80
C LEU A 426 -2.77 -22.26 -5.82
N ALA A 427 -2.47 -21.64 -6.96
CA ALA A 427 -2.48 -20.18 -7.08
C ALA A 427 -3.87 -19.59 -6.86
N ARG A 428 -4.95 -20.26 -7.31
CA ARG A 428 -6.32 -19.83 -6.99
C ARG A 428 -6.61 -19.91 -5.50
N LEU A 429 -6.15 -20.98 -4.84
CA LEU A 429 -6.28 -21.16 -3.40
C LEU A 429 -5.53 -20.07 -2.61
N GLU A 430 -4.26 -19.82 -2.93
CA GLU A 430 -3.45 -18.79 -2.26
C GLU A 430 -3.98 -17.39 -2.54
N TRP A 431 -4.47 -17.11 -3.75
CA TRP A 431 -5.13 -15.84 -4.04
C TRP A 431 -6.41 -15.65 -3.23
N ALA A 432 -7.20 -16.71 -3.02
CA ALA A 432 -8.36 -16.67 -2.14
C ALA A 432 -7.95 -16.38 -0.68
N MET A 433 -6.87 -17.00 -0.19
CA MET A 433 -6.28 -16.72 1.13
C MET A 433 -5.86 -15.25 1.25
N HIS A 434 -5.14 -14.72 0.26
CA HIS A 434 -4.72 -13.32 0.19
C HIS A 434 -5.92 -12.38 0.21
N ARG A 435 -6.94 -12.61 -0.62
CA ARG A 435 -8.14 -11.75 -0.68
C ARG A 435 -9.00 -11.84 0.57
N ALA A 436 -9.08 -13.00 1.23
CA ALA A 436 -9.81 -13.16 2.48
C ALA A 436 -9.25 -12.27 3.60
N HIS A 437 -7.93 -11.98 3.59
CA HIS A 437 -7.29 -11.05 4.53
C HIS A 437 -7.94 -9.66 4.49
N TYR A 438 -8.20 -9.15 3.28
CA TYR A 438 -8.74 -7.82 3.02
C TYR A 438 -10.27 -7.79 2.84
N ALA A 439 -10.93 -8.96 2.86
CA ALA A 439 -12.37 -9.04 2.64
C ALA A 439 -13.15 -8.28 3.74
N PRO A 440 -14.29 -7.65 3.42
CA PRO A 440 -15.11 -6.95 4.40
C PRO A 440 -15.50 -7.82 5.60
N ALA A 441 -15.65 -7.19 6.77
CA ALA A 441 -16.24 -7.85 7.93
C ALA A 441 -17.77 -7.91 7.79
N ALA A 442 -18.37 -8.98 8.31
CA ALA A 442 -19.80 -9.13 8.49
C ALA A 442 -20.10 -9.85 9.81
N GLU A 443 -21.32 -9.66 10.34
CA GLU A 443 -21.75 -10.36 11.55
C GLU A 443 -22.22 -11.77 11.20
N ALA A 444 -21.57 -12.78 11.78
CA ALA A 444 -21.94 -14.17 11.58
C ALA A 444 -23.23 -14.52 12.32
N VAL A 445 -23.98 -15.47 11.78
CA VAL A 445 -25.14 -16.06 12.46
C VAL A 445 -24.67 -16.76 13.73
N THR A 446 -25.40 -16.55 14.82
CA THR A 446 -25.14 -17.19 16.12
C THR A 446 -25.98 -18.45 16.30
N ALA A 447 -25.50 -19.37 17.13
CA ALA A 447 -26.25 -20.56 17.51
C ALA A 447 -27.62 -20.22 18.14
N ALA A 448 -27.72 -19.13 18.89
CA ALA A 448 -28.96 -18.67 19.49
C ALA A 448 -29.99 -18.21 18.44
N GLN A 449 -29.54 -17.53 17.37
CA GLN A 449 -30.41 -17.13 16.26
C GLN A 449 -30.97 -18.35 15.52
N LEU A 450 -30.12 -19.35 15.24
CA LEU A 450 -30.57 -20.59 14.59
C LEU A 450 -31.52 -21.40 15.47
N ALA A 451 -31.22 -21.53 16.76
CA ALA A 451 -32.07 -22.27 17.70
C ALA A 451 -33.46 -21.64 17.89
N ALA A 452 -33.63 -20.36 17.53
CA ALA A 452 -34.91 -19.67 17.56
C ALA A 452 -35.80 -19.98 16.32
N LEU A 453 -35.25 -20.60 15.27
CA LEU A 453 -36.00 -20.98 14.08
C LEU A 453 -36.66 -22.35 14.27
N SER A 454 -37.90 -22.51 13.78
CA SER A 454 -38.49 -23.85 13.64
C SER A 454 -37.80 -24.60 12.49
N PRO A 455 -37.87 -25.95 12.45
CA PRO A 455 -37.29 -26.73 11.36
C PRO A 455 -37.74 -26.26 9.96
N GLU A 456 -39.02 -25.97 9.79
CA GLU A 456 -39.59 -25.51 8.51
C GLU A 456 -39.08 -24.12 8.12
N ARG A 457 -38.88 -23.24 9.12
CA ARG A 457 -38.29 -21.92 8.92
C ARG A 457 -36.81 -21.99 8.60
N LEU A 458 -36.07 -22.91 9.24
CA LEU A 458 -34.67 -23.13 8.95
C LEU A 458 -34.50 -23.65 7.52
N GLU A 459 -35.28 -24.66 7.13
CA GLU A 459 -35.26 -25.27 5.80
C GLU A 459 -35.49 -24.25 4.67
N THR A 460 -36.38 -23.29 4.90
CA THR A 460 -36.71 -22.23 3.93
C THR A 460 -35.84 -20.97 4.05
N SER A 461 -34.97 -20.89 5.06
CA SER A 461 -34.12 -19.71 5.26
C SER A 461 -33.04 -19.61 4.19
N THR A 462 -32.76 -18.37 3.77
CA THR A 462 -31.65 -18.04 2.87
C THR A 462 -30.50 -17.49 3.69
N MET A 463 -29.41 -18.23 3.74
CA MET A 463 -28.17 -17.80 4.38
C MET A 463 -27.08 -17.77 3.33
N THR A 464 -26.12 -16.86 3.48
CA THR A 464 -24.99 -16.78 2.57
C THR A 464 -23.68 -16.91 3.31
N LEU A 465 -22.60 -17.11 2.57
CA LEU A 465 -21.28 -17.19 3.17
C LEU A 465 -20.81 -15.79 3.59
N HIS A 466 -20.08 -15.73 4.71
CA HIS A 466 -19.41 -14.52 5.13
C HIS A 466 -18.52 -13.99 3.99
N PRO A 467 -18.41 -12.67 3.73
CA PRO A 467 -17.65 -12.13 2.59
C PRO A 467 -16.16 -12.51 2.53
N ALA A 468 -15.60 -12.89 3.68
CA ALA A 468 -14.24 -13.43 3.80
C ALA A 468 -14.13 -14.94 3.57
N CYS A 469 -15.23 -15.60 3.20
CA CYS A 469 -15.26 -17.01 2.85
C CYS A 469 -15.19 -17.21 1.33
N SER A 470 -14.34 -18.14 0.90
CA SER A 470 -14.30 -18.61 -0.48
C SER A 470 -14.18 -20.12 -0.51
N LEU A 471 -15.06 -20.76 -1.26
CA LEU A 471 -14.97 -22.19 -1.51
C LEU A 471 -13.88 -22.49 -2.53
N HIS A 472 -13.23 -23.63 -2.35
CA HIS A 472 -12.21 -24.13 -3.24
C HIS A 472 -12.47 -25.61 -3.53
N ALA A 473 -12.45 -25.95 -4.82
CA ALA A 473 -12.51 -27.31 -5.32
C ALA A 473 -11.46 -27.45 -6.41
N SER A 474 -10.69 -28.54 -6.36
CA SER A 474 -9.62 -28.83 -7.30
C SER A 474 -9.59 -30.34 -7.56
N PRO A 475 -9.31 -30.80 -8.79
CA PRO A 475 -9.04 -32.21 -9.08
C PRO A 475 -7.69 -32.67 -8.52
N TRP A 476 -6.88 -31.74 -8.00
CA TRP A 476 -5.58 -31.97 -7.38
C TRP A 476 -5.61 -31.82 -5.87
N ALA A 477 -4.65 -32.46 -5.19
CA ALA A 477 -4.49 -32.47 -3.73
C ALA A 477 -3.91 -31.15 -3.17
N VAL A 478 -4.31 -30.00 -3.72
CA VAL A 478 -3.77 -28.67 -3.36
C VAL A 478 -4.15 -28.23 -1.95
N VAL A 479 -5.31 -28.64 -1.43
CA VAL A 479 -5.71 -28.34 -0.04
C VAL A 479 -4.79 -29.02 0.97
N PRO A 480 -4.61 -30.36 0.97
CA PRO A 480 -3.65 -30.99 1.88
C PRO A 480 -2.20 -30.56 1.61
N LEU A 481 -1.82 -30.31 0.35
CA LEU A 481 -0.50 -29.76 0.02
C LEU A 481 -0.26 -28.41 0.70
N TRP A 482 -1.21 -27.47 0.59
CA TRP A 482 -1.08 -26.15 1.21
C TRP A 482 -1.03 -26.24 2.75
N LEU A 483 -1.83 -27.14 3.35
CA LEU A 483 -1.82 -27.38 4.79
C LEU A 483 -0.49 -27.95 5.29
N ALA A 484 0.13 -28.87 4.54
CA ALA A 484 1.44 -29.44 4.86
C ALA A 484 2.57 -28.39 4.87
N HIS A 485 2.43 -27.31 4.10
CA HIS A 485 3.40 -26.20 4.09
C HIS A 485 3.25 -25.22 5.25
N GLN A 486 2.23 -25.35 6.10
CA GLN A 486 2.04 -24.41 7.20
C GLN A 486 3.05 -24.63 8.34
N PRO A 487 3.56 -23.55 8.96
CA PRO A 487 4.48 -23.68 10.08
C PRO A 487 3.90 -24.53 11.20
N GLY A 488 4.61 -25.60 11.58
CA GLY A 488 4.19 -26.48 12.67
C GLY A 488 2.98 -27.37 12.36
N ALA A 489 2.58 -27.51 11.09
CA ALA A 489 1.45 -28.35 10.70
C ALA A 489 1.60 -29.81 11.13
N GLY A 490 2.83 -30.36 11.08
CA GLY A 490 3.10 -31.76 11.37
C GLY A 490 2.36 -32.74 10.44
N GLN A 491 1.85 -32.26 9.30
CA GLN A 491 1.15 -33.04 8.29
C GLN A 491 2.15 -33.49 7.23
N ASP A 492 2.01 -34.74 6.80
CA ASP A 492 2.77 -35.27 5.67
C ASP A 492 2.30 -34.63 4.36
N PHE A 493 3.21 -34.51 3.39
CA PHE A 493 2.86 -34.11 2.04
C PHE A 493 1.99 -35.19 1.38
N PRO A 494 1.06 -34.82 0.47
CA PRO A 494 0.27 -35.82 -0.25
C PRO A 494 1.18 -36.71 -1.12
N ASP A 495 0.99 -38.03 -0.99
CA ASP A 495 1.72 -39.02 -1.80
C ASP A 495 1.35 -38.95 -3.29
N GLU A 496 0.07 -38.64 -3.58
CA GLU A 496 -0.49 -38.54 -4.93
C GLU A 496 -1.16 -37.18 -5.12
N MET A 497 -0.73 -36.44 -6.15
CA MET A 497 -1.30 -35.12 -6.46
C MET A 497 -2.60 -35.19 -7.25
N GLU A 498 -2.83 -36.23 -8.05
CA GLU A 498 -4.05 -36.43 -8.88
C GLU A 498 -5.24 -36.93 -8.04
N GLN A 499 -5.54 -36.22 -6.95
CA GLN A 499 -6.64 -36.53 -6.05
C GLN A 499 -7.46 -35.29 -5.78
N ALA A 500 -8.77 -35.35 -6.00
CA ALA A 500 -9.65 -34.22 -5.77
C ALA A 500 -9.60 -33.76 -4.30
N SER A 501 -9.52 -32.46 -4.09
CA SER A 501 -9.54 -31.86 -2.75
C SER A 501 -10.49 -30.67 -2.70
N TYR A 502 -11.13 -30.50 -1.55
CA TYR A 502 -12.14 -29.47 -1.29
C TYR A 502 -11.78 -28.74 -0.01
N GLY A 503 -12.03 -27.44 0.01
CA GLY A 503 -11.76 -26.62 1.18
C GLY A 503 -12.55 -25.32 1.18
N ILE A 504 -12.52 -24.65 2.32
CA ILE A 504 -13.02 -23.30 2.49
C ILE A 504 -11.91 -22.43 3.06
N VAL A 505 -11.60 -21.37 2.34
CA VAL A 505 -10.83 -20.25 2.86
C VAL A 505 -11.78 -19.39 3.67
N LEU A 506 -11.37 -18.99 4.87
CA LEU A 506 -12.16 -18.15 5.78
C LEU A 506 -11.25 -17.26 6.64
N ARG A 507 -11.84 -16.21 7.23
CA ARG A 507 -11.16 -15.31 8.19
C ARG A 507 -11.98 -15.14 9.47
N PRO A 508 -12.02 -16.14 10.36
CA PRO A 508 -12.66 -16.02 11.64
C PRO A 508 -11.90 -14.96 12.45
N GLN A 509 -12.59 -13.88 12.78
CA GLN A 509 -12.00 -12.69 13.38
C GLN A 509 -10.93 -12.04 12.46
N TRP A 510 -9.65 -12.36 12.65
CA TRP A 510 -8.53 -11.62 12.05
C TRP A 510 -7.59 -12.48 11.20
N GLN A 511 -7.54 -13.79 11.42
CA GLN A 511 -6.57 -14.67 10.76
C GLN A 511 -7.22 -15.46 9.64
N THR A 512 -6.60 -15.45 8.46
CA THR A 512 -7.03 -16.28 7.34
C THR A 512 -6.62 -17.73 7.59
N ARG A 513 -7.53 -18.66 7.29
CA ARG A 513 -7.32 -20.09 7.46
C ARG A 513 -7.98 -20.85 6.32
N LEU A 514 -7.43 -22.02 6.02
CA LEU A 514 -8.02 -23.01 5.14
C LEU A 514 -8.53 -24.17 5.98
N LEU A 515 -9.81 -24.53 5.82
CA LEU A 515 -10.36 -25.77 6.39
C LEU A 515 -10.64 -26.77 5.27
N PRO A 516 -10.16 -28.02 5.38
CA PRO A 516 -10.54 -29.07 4.44
C PRO A 516 -12.03 -29.41 4.59
N LEU A 517 -12.68 -29.72 3.48
CA LEU A 517 -14.08 -30.10 3.42
C LEU A 517 -14.24 -31.49 2.80
N SER A 518 -15.30 -32.20 3.20
CA SER A 518 -15.79 -33.33 2.41
C SER A 518 -16.50 -32.82 1.14
N PRO A 519 -16.65 -33.65 0.09
CA PRO A 519 -17.42 -33.28 -1.09
C PRO A 519 -18.85 -32.85 -0.76
N ALA A 520 -19.51 -33.54 0.18
CA ALA A 520 -20.86 -33.22 0.65
C ALA A 520 -20.93 -31.86 1.37
N ALA A 521 -19.99 -31.57 2.27
CA ALA A 521 -19.94 -30.27 2.97
C ALA A 521 -19.68 -29.11 1.99
N HIS A 522 -18.78 -29.31 1.02
CA HIS A 522 -18.53 -28.34 -0.03
C HIS A 522 -19.78 -28.10 -0.90
N ALA A 523 -20.49 -29.15 -1.30
CA ALA A 523 -21.72 -29.04 -2.09
C ALA A 523 -22.80 -28.24 -1.34
N ALA A 524 -22.96 -28.48 -0.04
CA ALA A 524 -23.89 -27.73 0.80
C ALA A 524 -23.55 -26.23 0.84
N LEU A 525 -22.29 -25.90 1.15
CA LEU A 525 -21.84 -24.51 1.21
C LEU A 525 -21.92 -23.81 -0.16
N ALA A 526 -21.73 -24.55 -1.26
CA ALA A 526 -21.86 -24.02 -2.61
C ALA A 526 -23.30 -23.57 -2.91
N GLN A 527 -24.31 -24.29 -2.42
CA GLN A 527 -25.71 -23.88 -2.51
C GLN A 527 -25.96 -22.59 -1.70
N LEU A 528 -25.45 -22.51 -0.47
CA LEU A 528 -25.57 -21.29 0.34
C LEU A 528 -24.86 -20.08 -0.28
N ALA A 529 -23.67 -20.29 -0.87
CA ALA A 529 -22.94 -19.25 -1.61
C ALA A 529 -23.74 -18.74 -2.82
N ALA A 530 -24.52 -19.61 -3.47
CA ALA A 530 -25.41 -19.25 -4.58
C ALA A 530 -26.75 -18.61 -4.12
N GLY A 531 -26.97 -18.45 -2.81
CA GLY A 531 -28.20 -17.87 -2.25
C GLY A 531 -29.39 -18.84 -2.21
N ALA A 532 -29.14 -20.15 -2.31
CA ALA A 532 -30.18 -21.16 -2.15
C ALA A 532 -30.63 -21.28 -0.68
N THR A 533 -31.73 -22.01 -0.46
CA THR A 533 -32.24 -22.25 0.91
C THR A 533 -31.37 -23.26 1.64
N PHE A 534 -31.45 -23.25 2.98
CA PHE A 534 -30.77 -24.25 3.80
C PHE A 534 -31.21 -25.69 3.44
N GLY A 535 -32.49 -25.91 3.15
CA GLY A 535 -33.00 -27.20 2.68
C GLY A 535 -32.32 -27.68 1.40
N ALA A 536 -32.19 -26.80 0.39
CA ALA A 536 -31.49 -27.14 -0.85
C ALA A 536 -30.00 -27.45 -0.63
N ALA A 537 -29.36 -26.80 0.35
CA ALA A 537 -27.99 -27.11 0.75
C ALA A 537 -27.87 -28.50 1.39
N LEU A 538 -28.83 -28.89 2.24
CA LEU A 538 -28.88 -30.23 2.83
C LEU A 538 -29.15 -31.30 1.77
N ASP A 539 -30.08 -31.06 0.85
CA ASP A 539 -30.37 -31.99 -0.26
C ASP A 539 -29.12 -32.24 -1.11
N ALA A 540 -28.34 -31.20 -1.41
CA ALA A 540 -27.09 -31.31 -2.13
C ALA A 540 -26.04 -32.13 -1.37
N ALA A 541 -25.98 -31.99 -0.03
CA ALA A 541 -25.08 -32.78 0.81
C ALA A 541 -25.46 -34.26 0.84
N PHE A 542 -26.75 -34.54 1.12
CA PHE A 542 -27.28 -35.90 1.21
C PHE A 542 -27.25 -36.65 -0.12
N GLY A 543 -27.34 -35.94 -1.25
CA GLY A 543 -27.14 -36.53 -2.57
C GLY A 543 -25.73 -37.09 -2.81
N LEU A 544 -24.73 -36.66 -2.03
CA LEU A 544 -23.35 -37.15 -2.09
C LEU A 544 -22.99 -38.07 -0.91
N ASP A 545 -23.59 -37.86 0.25
CA ASP A 545 -23.36 -38.65 1.47
C ASP A 545 -24.66 -38.78 2.29
N GLU A 546 -25.31 -39.95 2.23
CA GLU A 546 -26.53 -40.22 2.99
C GLU A 546 -26.32 -40.15 4.52
N ALA A 547 -25.07 -40.28 4.99
CA ALA A 547 -24.71 -40.21 6.40
C ALA A 547 -24.17 -38.82 6.82
N PHE A 548 -24.42 -37.78 6.02
CA PHE A 548 -23.92 -36.43 6.28
C PHE A 548 -24.32 -35.91 7.68
N ASP A 549 -23.30 -35.63 8.51
CA ASP A 549 -23.49 -35.10 9.86
C ASP A 549 -23.83 -33.61 9.84
N ILE A 550 -25.12 -33.30 9.71
CA ILE A 550 -25.63 -31.92 9.75
C ILE A 550 -25.20 -31.22 11.04
N GLY A 551 -25.31 -31.88 12.18
CA GLY A 551 -25.08 -31.27 13.49
C GLY A 551 -23.62 -30.85 13.66
N GLY A 552 -22.69 -31.73 13.33
CA GLY A 552 -21.26 -31.44 13.36
C GLY A 552 -20.87 -30.35 12.36
N GLN A 553 -21.39 -30.40 11.13
CA GLN A 553 -21.06 -29.41 10.09
C GLN A 553 -21.62 -28.02 10.42
N LEU A 554 -22.87 -27.94 10.88
CA LEU A 554 -23.45 -26.67 11.30
C LEU A 554 -22.70 -26.09 12.52
N GLY A 555 -22.33 -26.93 13.48
CA GLY A 555 -21.49 -26.53 14.62
C GLY A 555 -20.17 -25.91 14.16
N LEU A 556 -19.47 -26.55 13.22
CA LEU A 556 -18.24 -26.03 12.63
C LEU A 556 -18.45 -24.70 11.90
N TRP A 557 -19.50 -24.58 11.08
CA TRP A 557 -19.79 -23.37 10.33
C TRP A 557 -20.08 -22.17 11.25
N LEU A 558 -20.75 -22.41 12.38
CA LEU A 558 -21.00 -21.38 13.39
C LEU A 558 -19.72 -20.99 14.13
N GLU A 559 -18.96 -21.98 14.61
CA GLU A 559 -17.70 -21.76 15.32
C GLU A 559 -16.69 -20.97 14.48
N GLN A 560 -16.68 -21.22 13.16
CA GLN A 560 -15.76 -20.61 12.20
C GLN A 560 -16.34 -19.38 11.50
N HIS A 561 -17.54 -18.91 11.90
CA HIS A 561 -18.18 -17.70 11.37
C HIS A 561 -18.39 -17.75 9.84
N VAL A 562 -18.71 -18.93 9.31
CA VAL A 562 -18.83 -19.19 7.87
C VAL A 562 -20.07 -18.55 7.28
N ILE A 563 -21.16 -18.48 8.05
CA ILE A 563 -22.49 -18.12 7.57
C ILE A 563 -22.93 -16.78 8.13
N VAL A 564 -23.51 -15.94 7.28
CA VAL A 564 -24.14 -14.66 7.64
C VAL A 564 -25.61 -14.67 7.24
N ASP A 565 -26.43 -13.95 8.00
CA ASP A 565 -27.85 -13.77 7.68
C ASP A 565 -27.95 -12.80 6.49
N THR A 566 -28.83 -13.10 5.54
CA THR A 566 -29.09 -12.21 4.41
C THR A 566 -30.02 -11.05 4.76
N GLY A 567 -30.55 -11.02 5.98
CA GLY A 567 -31.44 -9.95 6.45
C GLY A 567 -32.77 -10.01 5.71
N GLY A 568 -33.67 -10.89 6.18
CA GLY A 568 -35.08 -10.90 5.80
C GLY A 568 -35.91 -9.93 6.62
#